data_AF-A0A9D6LMA2-F1
#
_entry.id   AF-A0A9D6LMA2-F1
#
_cell.length_a   1.000
_cell.length_b   1.000
_cell.length_c   1.000
_cell.angle_alpha   90.00
_cell.angle_beta   90.00
_cell.angle_gamma   90.00
#
_symmetry.space_group_name_H-M   'P 1'
#
loop_
_entity.id
_entity.type
_entity.pdbx_description
1 polymer ?
#
loop_
_entity_poly.entity_id
_entity_poly.type
_entity_poly.pdbx_seq_one_letter_code
_entity_poly.pdbx_strand_id
1 'polypeptide(L)'
;MDNYYPPLATLATSVFYFFLPPDIDTATWILNQLFLGLLMLAVYRLGTHLYSPEIGLLAAVAVTSFPIIIDQSRIFMLDIPTTAMTAWARTDLRACDPHQMVLSFFYFSAPDLSGCPGPPC
;
A
#
# COMPACT_ATOMS: atom_id res chain seq x y z
N MET A 1 -6.41 8.42 26.87
CA MET A 1 -6.20 9.78 26.32
C MET A 1 -6.15 9.62 24.81
N ASP A 2 -6.62 10.64 24.07
CA ASP A 2 -6.44 10.82 22.62
C ASP A 2 -7.44 10.15 21.66
N ASN A 3 -8.64 10.71 21.63
CA ASN A 3 -9.68 10.53 20.60
C ASN A 3 -9.42 11.46 19.38
N TYR A 4 -8.15 11.64 18.99
CA TYR A 4 -7.73 12.63 17.99
C TYR A 4 -7.58 12.03 16.57
N TYR A 5 -7.42 10.71 16.46
CA TYR A 5 -7.24 10.02 15.19
C TYR A 5 -8.45 9.13 14.86
N PRO A 6 -8.84 9.02 13.57
CA PRO A 6 -9.92 8.12 13.17
C PRO A 6 -9.58 6.69 13.62
N PRO A 7 -10.51 5.99 14.29
CA PRO A 7 -10.21 4.75 15.01
C PRO A 7 -9.86 3.58 14.10
N LEU A 8 -10.01 3.73 12.78
CA LEU A 8 -9.76 2.68 11.80
C LEU A 8 -8.31 2.20 11.81
N ALA A 9 -7.34 3.11 11.91
CA ALA A 9 -5.92 2.73 11.94
C ALA A 9 -5.60 1.93 13.21
N THR A 10 -6.10 2.39 14.36
CA THR A 10 -5.94 1.70 15.65
C THR A 10 -6.67 0.36 15.69
N LEU A 11 -7.85 0.26 15.07
CA LEU A 11 -8.61 -1.00 14.98
C LEU A 11 -7.86 -2.01 14.11
N ALA A 12 -7.39 -1.59 12.94
CA ALA A 12 -6.59 -2.44 12.05
C ALA A 12 -5.35 -2.97 12.77
N THR A 13 -4.60 -2.10 13.45
CA THR A 13 -3.43 -2.53 14.22
C THR A 13 -3.80 -3.49 15.35
N SER A 14 -4.94 -3.29 16.03
CA SER A 14 -5.37 -4.18 17.12
C SER A 14 -5.63 -5.61 16.65
N VAL A 15 -6.16 -5.79 15.44
CA VAL A 15 -6.33 -7.12 14.83
C VAL A 15 -4.98 -7.75 14.56
N PHE A 16 -4.01 -6.99 14.04
CA PHE A 16 -2.67 -7.51 13.82
C PHE A 16 -1.96 -7.87 15.13
N TYR A 17 -2.06 -7.05 16.17
CA TYR A 17 -1.51 -7.38 17.50
C TYR A 17 -2.07 -8.67 18.10
N PHE A 18 -3.29 -9.07 17.73
CA PHE A 18 -3.86 -10.34 18.16
C PHE A 18 -3.14 -11.56 17.57
N PHE A 19 -2.61 -11.44 16.35
CA PHE A 19 -1.89 -12.52 15.66
C PHE A 19 -0.37 -12.45 15.83
N LEU A 20 0.17 -11.30 16.22
CA LEU A 20 1.61 -11.07 16.37
C LEU A 20 2.12 -11.49 17.76
N PRO A 21 3.45 -11.62 17.93
CA PRO A 21 4.06 -11.97 19.22
C PRO A 21 3.63 -11.00 20.34
N PRO A 22 3.58 -11.47 21.60
CA PRO A 22 3.11 -10.67 22.74
C PRO A 22 4.02 -9.48 23.09
N ASP A 23 5.26 -9.45 22.58
CA ASP A 23 6.19 -8.35 22.79
C ASP A 23 5.82 -7.14 21.92
N ILE A 24 5.33 -6.08 22.57
CA ILE A 24 4.83 -4.84 21.95
C ILE A 24 5.86 -4.26 20.97
N ASP A 25 7.14 -4.19 21.37
CA ASP A 25 8.20 -3.61 20.54
C ASP A 25 8.42 -4.40 19.24
N THR A 26 8.42 -5.74 19.33
CA THR A 26 8.60 -6.61 18.16
C THR A 26 7.39 -6.57 17.25
N ALA A 27 6.18 -6.57 17.82
CA ALA A 27 4.94 -6.53 17.04
C ALA A 27 4.78 -5.20 16.30
N THR A 28 5.13 -4.10 16.97
CA THR A 28 5.19 -2.76 16.38
C THR A 28 6.15 -2.69 15.20
N TRP A 29 7.36 -3.24 15.38
CA TRP A 29 8.38 -3.26 14.33
C TRP A 29 7.95 -4.07 13.10
N ILE A 30 7.38 -5.26 13.30
CA ILE A 30 6.89 -6.11 12.21
C ILE A 30 5.77 -5.40 11.43
N LEU A 31 4.83 -4.75 12.13
CA LEU A 31 3.75 -3.99 11.50
C LEU A 31 4.28 -2.86 10.62
N ASN A 32 5.24 -2.09 11.13
CA ASN A 32 5.90 -1.03 10.36
C ASN A 32 6.56 -1.57 9.08
N GLN A 33 7.29 -2.69 9.19
CA GLN A 33 7.93 -3.30 8.02
C GLN A 33 6.91 -3.82 7.00
N LEU A 34 5.77 -4.34 7.47
CA LEU A 34 4.68 -4.78 6.60
C LEU A 34 4.09 -3.60 5.81
N PHE A 35 3.75 -2.50 6.48
CA PHE A 35 3.22 -1.31 5.80
C PHE A 35 4.25 -0.64 4.89
N LEU A 36 5.53 -0.66 5.27
CA LEU A 36 6.61 -0.17 4.42
C LEU A 36 6.75 -1.02 3.14
N GLY A 37 6.65 -2.35 3.25
CA GLY A 37 6.61 -3.25 2.11
C GLY A 37 5.41 -3.00 1.20
N LEU A 38 4.23 -2.74 1.79
CA LEU A 38 3.03 -2.37 1.04
C LEU A 38 3.20 -1.04 0.30
N LEU A 39 3.82 -0.04 0.95
CA LEU A 39 4.14 1.24 0.32
C LEU A 39 5.10 1.06 -0.87
N MET A 40 6.17 0.28 -0.71
CA MET A 40 7.10 -0.03 -1.81
C MET A 40 6.38 -0.70 -2.98
N LEU A 41 5.50 -1.66 -2.71
CA LEU A 41 4.73 -2.35 -3.74
C LEU A 41 3.77 -1.39 -4.46
N ALA A 42 3.11 -0.50 -3.73
CA ALA A 42 2.23 0.53 -4.29
C ALA A 42 3.01 1.50 -5.21
N VAL A 43 4.15 1.99 -4.76
CA VAL A 43 5.02 2.90 -5.52
C VAL A 43 5.59 2.20 -6.76
N TYR A 44 6.04 0.96 -6.62
CA TYR A 44 6.51 0.16 -7.75
C TYR A 44 5.42 0.01 -8.80
N ARG A 45 4.22 -0.45 -8.41
CA ARG A 45 3.06 -0.59 -9.31
C ARG A 45 2.68 0.72 -9.99
N LEU A 46 2.73 1.82 -9.24
CA LEU A 46 2.43 3.14 -9.78
C LEU A 46 3.47 3.56 -10.83
N GLY A 47 4.76 3.39 -10.55
CA GLY A 47 5.84 3.75 -11.46
C GLY A 47 5.93 2.85 -12.69
N THR A 48 5.69 1.55 -12.54
CA THR A 48 5.62 0.61 -13.67
C THR A 48 4.50 0.96 -14.64
N HIS A 49 3.37 1.44 -14.11
CA HIS A 49 2.19 1.78 -14.92
C HIS A 49 2.27 3.18 -15.55
N LEU A 50 2.95 4.13 -14.91
CA LEU A 50 3.11 5.49 -15.45
C LEU A 50 4.20 5.59 -16.52
N TYR A 51 5.28 4.79 -16.39
CA TYR A 51 6.43 4.89 -17.28
C TYR A 51 6.96 3.52 -17.71
N SER A 52 7.67 2.82 -16.82
CA SER A 52 8.35 1.56 -17.14
C SER A 52 8.69 0.79 -15.84
N PRO A 53 8.90 -0.54 -15.91
CA PRO A 53 9.24 -1.33 -14.73
C PRO A 53 10.55 -0.90 -14.06
N GLU A 54 11.53 -0.45 -14.84
CA GLU A 54 12.80 0.08 -14.33
C GLU A 54 12.60 1.37 -13.52
N ILE A 55 11.75 2.27 -14.01
CA ILE A 55 11.41 3.53 -13.33
C ILE A 55 10.61 3.25 -12.06
N GLY A 56 9.73 2.25 -12.06
CA GLY A 56 9.03 1.80 -10.86
C GLY A 56 9.97 1.30 -9.77
N LEU A 57 11.00 0.53 -10.14
CA LEU A 57 12.01 0.06 -9.20
C LEU A 57 12.84 1.22 -8.64
N LEU A 58 13.27 2.15 -9.50
CA LEU A 58 13.99 3.36 -9.07
C LEU A 58 13.15 4.23 -8.13
N ALA A 59 11.84 4.35 -8.38
CA ALA A 59 10.92 5.08 -7.50
C ALA A 59 10.79 4.41 -6.12
N ALA A 60 10.69 3.07 -6.07
CA ALA A 60 10.65 2.34 -4.80
C ALA A 60 11.97 2.48 -4.00
N VAL A 61 13.12 2.45 -4.68
CA VAL A 61 14.44 2.70 -4.07
C VAL A 61 14.55 4.15 -3.58
N ALA A 62 14.09 5.11 -4.38
CA ALA A 62 14.09 6.51 -4.00
C ALA A 62 13.27 6.73 -2.72
N VAL A 63 12.05 6.19 -2.64
CA VAL A 63 11.18 6.31 -1.48
C VAL A 63 11.82 5.72 -0.21
N THR A 64 12.44 4.55 -0.30
CA THR A 64 13.10 3.92 0.87
C THR A 64 14.39 4.61 1.29
N SER A 65 15.05 5.32 0.36
CA SER A 65 16.26 6.09 0.65
C SER A 65 15.99 7.41 1.38
N PHE A 66 14.73 7.86 1.46
CA PHE A 66 14.42 9.09 2.17
C PHE A 66 14.64 8.94 3.69
N PRO A 67 15.38 9.85 4.32
CA PRO A 67 15.72 9.73 5.74
C PRO A 67 14.49 9.75 6.65
N ILE A 68 13.43 10.47 6.26
CA ILE A 68 12.17 10.49 6.99
C ILE A 68 11.50 9.12 7.01
N ILE A 69 11.57 8.35 5.92
CA ILE A 69 11.00 7.01 5.84
C ILE A 69 11.84 6.03 6.67
N ILE A 70 13.16 6.20 6.69
CA ILE A 70 14.06 5.40 7.53
C ILE A 70 13.77 5.64 9.01
N ASP A 71 13.57 6.90 9.41
CA ASP A 71 13.25 7.26 10.80
C ASP A 71 11.86 6.72 11.21
N GLN A 72 10.85 6.95 10.37
CA GLN A 72 9.50 6.45 10.56
C GLN A 72 9.37 4.92 10.45
N SER A 73 10.36 4.22 9.87
CA SER A 73 10.36 2.75 9.86
C SER A 73 10.64 2.16 11.26
N ARG A 74 11.30 2.92 12.13
CA ARG A 74 11.72 2.48 13.47
C ARG A 74 10.74 2.88 14.55
N ILE A 75 10.01 3.96 14.34
CA ILE A 75 9.01 4.50 15.26
C ILE A 75 7.65 4.35 14.60
N PHE A 76 6.73 3.64 15.24
CA PHE A 76 5.39 3.45 14.67
C PHE A 76 4.60 4.76 14.66
N MET A 77 4.51 5.35 13.48
CA MET A 77 3.70 6.52 13.17
C MET A 77 2.60 6.15 12.17
N LEU A 78 1.49 6.86 12.24
CA LEU A 78 0.35 6.66 11.33
C LEU A 78 0.65 7.06 9.87
N ASP A 79 1.77 7.74 9.61
CA ASP A 79 2.10 8.29 8.30
C ASP A 79 2.41 7.21 7.25
N ILE A 80 3.19 6.18 7.61
CA ILE A 80 3.49 5.06 6.70
C ILE A 80 2.21 4.27 6.30
N PRO A 81 1.37 3.81 7.24
CA PRO A 81 0.17 3.05 6.87
C PRO A 81 -0.84 3.90 6.09
N THR A 82 -1.02 5.19 6.44
CA THR A 82 -1.94 6.07 5.68
C THR A 82 -1.41 6.40 4.28
N THR A 83 -0.10 6.60 4.13
CA THR A 83 0.52 6.81 2.81
C THR A 83 0.43 5.55 1.95
N ALA A 84 0.65 4.37 2.52
CA ALA A 84 0.51 3.10 1.82
C ALA A 84 -0.93 2.89 1.32
N MET A 85 -1.92 3.12 2.19
CA MET A 85 -3.34 2.96 1.85
C MET A 85 -3.82 3.96 0.81
N THR A 86 -3.38 5.23 0.88
CA THR A 86 -3.75 6.25 -0.12
C THR A 86 -3.10 5.98 -1.47
N ALA A 87 -1.84 5.53 -1.49
CA ALA A 87 -1.16 5.12 -2.73
C ALA A 87 -1.87 3.92 -3.37
N TRP A 88 -2.27 2.93 -2.56
CA TRP A 88 -3.01 1.76 -3.01
C TRP A 88 -4.42 2.10 -3.52
N ALA A 89 -5.15 2.95 -2.79
CA ALA A 89 -6.45 3.44 -3.24
C ALA A 89 -6.33 4.18 -4.59
N ARG A 90 -5.22 4.89 -4.83
CA ARG A 90 -4.98 5.55 -6.11
C ARG A 90 -4.70 4.57 -7.24
N THR A 91 -4.08 3.41 -6.97
CA THR A 91 -3.94 2.35 -7.97
C THR A 91 -5.26 1.67 -8.27
N ASP A 92 -6.09 1.41 -7.25
CA ASP A 92 -7.39 0.74 -7.41
C ASP A 92 -8.42 1.63 -8.12
N LEU A 93 -8.45 2.94 -7.82
CA LEU A 93 -9.31 3.90 -8.52
C LEU A 93 -9.03 3.94 -10.03
N ARG A 94 -7.77 3.77 -10.44
CA ARG A 94 -7.41 3.72 -11.85
C ARG A 94 -7.89 2.44 -12.53
N ALA A 95 -7.95 1.31 -11.81
CA ALA A 95 -8.52 0.08 -12.33
C ALA A 95 -10.04 0.20 -12.58
N CYS A 96 -10.72 1.08 -11.85
CA CYS A 96 -12.15 1.35 -11.98
C CYS A 96 -12.49 2.43 -13.03
N ASP A 97 -11.50 3.12 -13.61
CA ASP A 97 -11.72 4.14 -14.63
C ASP A 97 -12.10 3.48 -15.97
N PRO A 98 -13.34 3.67 -16.49
CA PRO A 98 -13.83 2.99 -17.69
C PRO A 98 -12.99 3.28 -18.95
N HIS A 99 -12.30 4.41 -19.01
CA HIS A 99 -11.44 4.76 -20.16
C HIS A 99 -10.08 4.05 -20.16
N GLN A 100 -9.55 3.66 -18.99
CA GLN A 100 -8.29 2.91 -18.90
C GLN A 100 -8.51 1.38 -18.99
N MET A 101 -9.72 0.88 -18.70
CA MET A 101 -10.06 -0.54 -18.80
C MET A 101 -9.84 -1.09 -20.22
N VAL A 102 -10.12 -0.28 -21.26
CA VAL A 102 -9.87 -0.63 -22.67
C VAL A 102 -8.37 -0.75 -22.97
N LEU A 103 -7.54 0.10 -22.37
CA LEU A 103 -6.08 0.09 -22.59
C LEU A 103 -5.38 -1.05 -21.83
N SER A 104 -5.84 -1.38 -20.61
CA SER A 104 -5.38 -2.57 -19.90
C SER A 104 -5.82 -3.87 -20.60
N PHE A 105 -6.99 -3.90 -21.25
CA PHE A 105 -7.42 -5.03 -22.09
C PHE A 105 -6.46 -5.30 -23.26
N PHE A 106 -5.86 -4.25 -23.85
CA PHE A 106 -4.86 -4.40 -24.90
C PHE A 106 -3.47 -4.80 -24.39
N TYR A 107 -3.11 -4.46 -23.15
CA TYR A 107 -1.80 -4.82 -22.56
C TYR A 107 -1.81 -6.16 -21.82
N PHE A 108 -2.99 -6.69 -21.46
CA PHE A 108 -3.18 -7.91 -20.66
C PHE A 108 -3.87 -9.03 -21.48
N SER A 109 -3.32 -9.39 -22.65
CA SER A 109 -3.66 -10.67 -23.29
C SER A 109 -2.79 -11.79 -22.69
N ALA A 110 -3.12 -12.24 -21.48
CA ALA A 110 -2.87 -13.58 -20.93
C ALA A 110 -3.49 -13.67 -19.51
N PRO A 111 -4.07 -14.82 -19.11
CA PRO A 111 -5.47 -14.92 -18.70
C PRO A 111 -5.69 -15.05 -17.17
N ASP A 112 -6.82 -14.54 -16.67
CA ASP A 112 -7.91 -15.33 -16.04
C ASP A 112 -9.02 -14.36 -15.58
N LEU A 113 -10.07 -14.25 -16.40
CA LEU A 113 -11.26 -13.43 -16.18
C LEU A 113 -12.35 -14.29 -15.56
N SER A 114 -12.26 -14.61 -14.26
CA SER A 114 -13.34 -15.32 -13.56
C SER A 114 -13.76 -14.71 -12.21
N GLY A 115 -13.20 -13.57 -11.80
CA GLY A 115 -13.37 -13.07 -10.43
C GLY A 115 -13.77 -11.60 -10.24
N CYS A 116 -14.30 -10.89 -11.23
CA CYS A 116 -14.79 -9.52 -11.01
C CYS A 116 -16.29 -9.52 -10.66
N PRO A 117 -16.70 -9.30 -9.40
CA PRO A 117 -18.05 -8.85 -9.13
C PRO A 117 -18.16 -7.44 -9.71
N GLY A 118 -19.01 -7.28 -10.73
CA GLY A 118 -19.40 -5.95 -11.20
C GLY A 118 -19.99 -5.12 -10.06
N PRO A 119 -19.87 -3.79 -10.11
CA PRO A 119 -20.46 -2.93 -9.09
C PRO A 119 -21.99 -3.08 -9.10
N PRO A 120 -22.67 -3.18 -7.94
CA PRO A 120 -24.10 -2.93 -7.89
C PRO A 120 -24.34 -1.45 -8.22
N CYS A 121 -24.78 -1.19 -9.44
CA CYS A 121 -25.76 -0.15 -9.71
C CYS A 121 -27.15 -0.73 -9.44
#